data_AF-A0A8T3VUF9-F1
#
_entry.id   AF-A0A8T3VUF9-F1
#
_cell.length_a   1.000
_cell.length_b   1.000
_cell.length_c   1.000
_cell.angle_alpha   90.00
_cell.angle_beta   90.00
_cell.angle_gamma   90.00
#
_symmetry.space_group_name_H-M   'P 1'
#
loop_
_entity.id
_entity.type
_entity.pdbx_description
1 polymer ?
#
loop_
_entity_poly.entity_id
_entity_poly.type
_entity_poly.pdbx_seq_one_letter_code
_entity_poly.pdbx_strand_id
1 'polypeptide(L)' 'MGLGLMAVGAGLAVGLAGLGTGMAQKDIGAAAVGAITEDPKMMGKALMFMVLPETVVIFGLVIAILALFVLPGQL' A
#
# COMPACT_ATOMS: atom_id res chain seq x y z
N MET A 1 25.74 -4.23 9.80
CA MET A 1 24.79 -5.20 9.22
C MET A 1 24.83 -5.02 7.71
N GLY A 2 25.06 -6.09 6.94
CA GLY A 2 25.34 -5.97 5.50
C GLY A 2 24.14 -5.50 4.68
N LEU A 3 24.40 -4.71 3.63
CA LEU A 3 23.42 -4.20 2.66
C LEU A 3 22.40 -5.26 2.19
N GLY A 4 22.82 -6.52 2.07
CA GLY A 4 21.93 -7.62 1.68
C GLY A 4 20.76 -7.86 2.63
N LEU A 5 20.97 -7.81 3.96
CA LEU A 5 19.89 -7.99 4.93
C LEU A 5 18.92 -6.80 4.92
N MET A 6 19.43 -5.59 4.69
CA MET A 6 18.61 -4.37 4.55
C MET A 6 17.72 -4.46 3.31
N ALA A 7 18.25 -4.95 2.18
CA ALA A 7 17.49 -5.17 0.96
C ALA A 7 16.37 -6.21 1.12
N VAL A 8 16.66 -7.32 1.83
CA VAL A 8 15.63 -8.32 2.16
C VAL A 8 14.54 -7.71 3.05
N GLY A 9 14.92 -6.94 4.08
CA GLY A 9 13.96 -6.25 4.95
C GLY A 9 13.08 -5.24 4.20
N ALA A 10 13.67 -4.45 3.29
CA ALA A 10 12.95 -3.51 2.44
C ALA A 10 11.94 -4.21 1.51
N GLY A 11 12.35 -5.32 0.89
CA GLY A 11 11.47 -6.14 0.06
C GLY A 11 10.29 -6.74 0.84
N LEU A 12 10.54 -7.24 2.05
CA LEU A 12 9.48 -7.76 2.92
C LEU A 12 8.51 -6.66 3.38
N ALA A 13 9.00 -5.47 3.72
CA ALA A 13 8.17 -4.34 4.15
C ALA A 13 7.16 -3.94 3.05
N VAL A 14 7.62 -3.80 1.80
CA VAL A 14 6.76 -3.46 0.66
C VAL A 14 5.86 -4.64 0.29
N GLY A 15 6.41 -5.85 0.22
CA GLY A 15 5.67 -7.04 -0.20
C GLY A 15 4.50 -7.36 0.72
N LEU A 16 4.72 -7.37 2.04
CA LEU A 16 3.67 -7.66 3.02
C LEU A 16 2.63 -6.53 3.10
N ALA A 17 3.07 -5.27 3.02
CA ALA A 17 2.15 -4.14 2.99
C ALA A 17 1.27 -4.17 1.74
N GLY A 18 1.85 -4.46 0.56
CA GLY A 18 1.12 -4.60 -0.69
C GLY A 18 0.12 -5.75 -0.69
N LEU A 19 0.49 -6.90 -0.12
CA LEU A 19 -0.44 -8.03 0.05
C LEU A 19 -1.63 -7.66 0.95
N GLY A 20 -1.38 -6.99 2.08
CA GLY A 20 -2.44 -6.52 2.97
C GLY A 20 -3.36 -5.49 2.30
N THR A 21 -2.79 -4.51 1.60
CA THR A 21 -3.55 -3.50 0.83
C THR A 21 -4.41 -4.14 -0.24
N GLY A 22 -3.85 -5.06 -1.05
CA GLY A 22 -4.60 -5.75 -2.09
C GLY A 22 -5.76 -6.60 -1.55
N MET A 23 -5.55 -7.27 -0.41
CA MET A 23 -6.62 -8.02 0.27
C MET A 23 -7.76 -7.13 0.75
N ALA A 24 -7.49 -5.92 1.21
CA ALA A 24 -8.54 -4.97 1.59
C ALA A 24 -9.23 -4.38 0.34
N GLN A 25 -8.45 -4.04 -0.70
CA GLN A 25 -8.98 -3.42 -1.92
C GLN A 25 -9.87 -4.35 -2.74
N LYS A 26 -9.67 -5.67 -2.70
CA LYS A 26 -10.54 -6.62 -3.43
C LYS A 26 -12.01 -6.48 -3.01
N ASP A 27 -12.26 -6.32 -1.71
CA ASP A 27 -13.61 -6.26 -1.15
C ASP A 27 -14.21 -4.86 -1.34
N ILE A 28 -13.40 -3.82 -1.12
CA ILE A 28 -13.81 -2.41 -1.34
C ILE A 28 -14.13 -2.16 -2.81
N GLY A 29 -13.31 -2.68 -3.74
CA GLY A 29 -13.50 -2.53 -5.19
C GLY A 29 -14.79 -3.19 -5.66
N ALA A 30 -15.07 -4.41 -5.20
CA ALA A 30 -16.32 -5.10 -5.52
C ALA A 30 -17.55 -4.32 -5.03
N ALA A 31 -17.53 -3.82 -3.79
CA ALA A 31 -18.61 -3.00 -3.24
C ALA A 31 -18.74 -1.65 -3.97
N ALA A 32 -17.63 -1.01 -4.32
CA ALA A 32 -17.58 0.26 -5.02
C ALA A 32 -18.25 0.17 -6.40
N VAL A 33 -17.90 -0.84 -7.20
CA VAL A 33 -18.49 -1.02 -8.54
C VAL A 33 -19.99 -1.28 -8.46
N GLY A 34 -20.45 -2.09 -7.50
CA GLY A 34 -21.88 -2.30 -7.24
C GLY A 34 -22.60 -0.99 -6.90
N ALA A 35 -22.08 -0.21 -5.95
CA ALA A 35 -22.67 1.05 -5.54
C ALA A 35 -22.70 2.11 -6.65
N ILE A 36 -21.65 2.20 -7.47
CA ILE A 36 -21.58 3.13 -8.62
C ILE A 36 -22.59 2.74 -9.71
N THR A 37 -22.83 1.44 -9.89
CA THR A 37 -23.81 0.95 -10.87
C THR A 37 -25.23 1.34 -10.48
N GLU A 38 -25.54 1.37 -9.18
CA GLU A 38 -26.85 1.75 -8.65
C GLU A 38 -27.03 3.28 -8.56
N ASP A 39 -26.00 4.00 -8.11
CA ASP A 39 -25.96 5.47 -8.12
C ASP A 39 -24.59 5.99 -8.58
N PRO A 40 -24.47 6.52 -9.82
CA PRO A 40 -23.22 7.08 -10.34
C PRO A 40 -22.62 8.20 -9.49
N LYS A 41 -23.42 8.89 -8.67
CA LYS A 41 -22.94 9.94 -7.75
C LYS A 41 -22.07 9.38 -6.61
N MET A 42 -22.12 8.07 -6.39
CA MET A 42 -21.32 7.39 -5.36
C MET A 42 -19.84 7.25 -5.73
N MET A 43 -19.44 7.51 -6.98
CA MET A 43 -18.05 7.38 -7.44
C MET A 43 -17.04 8.11 -6.54
N GLY A 44 -17.36 9.34 -6.11
CA GLY A 44 -16.48 10.10 -5.22
C GLY A 44 -16.27 9.44 -3.86
N LYS A 45 -17.34 8.91 -3.25
CA LYS A 45 -17.25 8.18 -1.97
C LYS A 45 -16.53 6.85 -2.14
N ALA A 46 -16.79 6.13 -3.23
CA ALA A 46 -16.13 4.88 -3.55
C ALA A 46 -14.61 5.06 -3.67
N LEU A 47 -14.15 6.10 -4.36
CA LEU A 47 -12.73 6.44 -4.45
C LEU A 47 -12.12 6.76 -3.08
N MET A 48 -12.84 7.49 -2.21
CA MET A 48 -12.37 7.77 -0.86
C MET A 48 -12.18 6.50 -0.03
N PHE A 49 -13.07 5.51 -0.13
CA PHE A 49 -12.86 4.23 0.56
C PHE A 49 -11.72 3.42 -0.06
N MET A 50 -11.53 3.50 -1.37
CA MET A 50 -10.46 2.78 -2.08
C MET A 50 -9.06 3.29 -1.75
N VAL A 51 -8.91 4.57 -1.39
CA VAL A 51 -7.61 5.17 -1.04
C VAL A 51 -7.16 4.83 0.38
N LEU A 52 -8.08 4.46 1.29
CA LEU A 52 -7.73 4.17 2.69
C LEU A 52 -6.74 3.00 2.83
N PRO A 53 -6.92 1.83 2.16
CA PRO A 53 -5.92 0.79 2.19
C PRO A 53 -4.61 1.15 1.46
N GLU A 54 -4.67 2.07 0.49
CA GLU A 54 -3.49 2.52 -0.26
C GLU A 54 -2.46 3.19 0.66
N THR A 55 -2.91 3.80 1.77
CA THR A 55 -1.97 4.39 2.74
C THR A 55 -1.05 3.35 3.37
N VAL A 56 -1.51 2.10 3.51
CA VAL A 56 -0.73 1.02 4.12
C VAL A 56 0.46 0.63 3.23
N VAL A 57 0.24 0.45 1.92
CA VAL A 57 1.33 0.15 0.99
C VAL A 57 2.28 1.34 0.83
N ILE A 58 1.78 2.58 0.89
CA ILE A 58 2.62 3.78 0.88
C ILE A 58 3.55 3.78 2.10
N PHE A 59 3.08 3.42 3.29
CA PHE A 59 3.97 3.32 4.46
C PHE A 59 5.03 2.22 4.30
N GLY A 60 4.66 1.06 3.74
CA GLY A 60 5.63 0.01 3.41
C GLY A 60 6.71 0.49 2.43
N LEU A 61 6.30 1.25 1.41
CA LEU A 61 7.21 1.87 0.44
C LEU A 61 8.14 2.91 1.08
N VAL A 62 7.61 3.78 1.94
CA VAL A 62 8.42 4.76 2.68
C VAL A 62 9.49 4.07 3.53
N ILE A 63 9.12 3.01 4.26
CA ILE A 63 10.07 2.24 5.07
C ILE A 63 11.19 1.64 4.20
N ALA A 64 10.85 1.06 3.05
CA ALA A 64 11.84 0.52 2.13
C ALA A 64 12.77 1.60 1.57
N ILE A 65 12.25 2.77 1.22
CA ILE A 65 13.07 3.90 0.74
C ILE A 65 14.04 4.36 1.84
N LEU A 66 13.55 4.53 3.08
CA LEU A 66 14.40 4.90 4.21
C LEU A 66 15.50 3.86 4.46
N ALA A 67 15.14 2.57 4.41
CA ALA A 67 16.06 1.46 4.59
C ALA A 67 17.15 1.40 3.51
N LEU A 68 16.82 1.69 2.25
CA LEU A 68 17.76 1.52 1.14
C LEU A 68 18.58 2.77 0.80
N PHE A 69 18.03 3.96 1.01
CA PHE A 69 18.64 5.20 0.53
C PHE A 69 19.10 6.13 1.64
N VAL A 70 18.45 6.10 2.81
CA VAL A 70 18.76 7.04 3.90
C VAL A 70 19.70 6.40 4.92
N LEU A 71 19.37 5.19 5.38
CA LEU A 71 20.12 4.50 6.43
C LEU A 71 21.55 4.08 6.02
N PRO A 72 21.83 3.59 4.79
CA PRO A 72 23.19 3.24 4.39
C PRO A 72 24.15 4.43 4.32
N GLY A 73 23.65 5.66 4.18
CA GLY A 73 24.47 6.87 4.17
C GLY A 73 24.88 7.36 5.56
N GLN A 74 24.42 6.70 6.63
CA GLN A 74 24.68 7.08 8.03
C GLN A 74 25.59 6.09 8.78
N LEU A 75 26.02 5.01 8.11
CA LEU A 75 26.91 3.97 8.62
C LEU A 75 28.30 4.10 7.98
#